data_AF-A0A9Y1FP90-F1
#
_entry.id   AF-A0A9Y1FP90-F1
#
_cell.length_a   1.000
_cell.length_b   1.000
_cell.length_c   1.000
_cell.angle_alpha   90.00
_cell.angle_beta   90.00
_cell.angle_gamma   90.00
#
_symmetry.space_group_name_H-M   'P 1'
#
loop_
_entity.id
_entity.type
_entity.pdbx_description
1 polymer ?
#
loop_
_entity_poly.entity_id
_entity_poly.type
_entity_poly.pdbx_seq_one_letter_code
_entity_poly.pdbx_strand_id
1 'polypeptide(L)'
;MNIRKISIKENLLKMIIPLVLFIISITIRLLLRKWFYANYDVTHYISEEGYYWETYLDAETYYQYYLYAFKHENWLLYNPSSPYPLSGYVYGPLFIYFLTILSYFVGIFFPNSTKLEIAWKTVVFAPQLFDSLSTVVIYYIIRTISKEKLEDRIISKMKIEIVAISNSIIFIFMPVVLFYNNFLYLNSYMYTFYALLAFLFLIKEKFDLSAFWLAISIMTKQLSLFLLPLWFLYIFRINKKKAIKYGMFTFLIGAILSLPWIVLFPESFLVRMFLQGTPELTSFSIEYRWILWSTTPFHAFLYWGWDKAALFYFKLNQKYIPFMLFNILSYFWIILTGKKLNENKSNLLTSQALFALGMHIFLSRGCYKYYDSFFIPFVILALGGKALSINRDWLKIIYLSSFSTWIFFLNLWIVIKIKWLHQFYVFLVFLTVLLLIDEELFLYIFRKEAYTSIIKEIDFRKK
;
A
#
# COMPACT_ATOMS: atom_id res chain seq x y z
N MET A 1 27.90 -34.73 -14.65
CA MET A 1 27.33 -33.37 -14.85
C MET A 1 25.81 -33.49 -14.84
N ASN A 2 25.17 -33.33 -13.68
CA ASN A 2 23.71 -33.51 -13.54
C ASN A 2 22.99 -32.25 -14.05
N ILE A 3 22.68 -32.22 -15.35
CA ILE A 3 21.77 -31.23 -15.92
C ILE A 3 20.41 -31.48 -15.27
N ARG A 4 20.06 -30.67 -14.27
CA ARG A 4 18.73 -30.63 -13.68
C ARG A 4 17.73 -30.44 -14.82
N LYS A 5 17.03 -31.51 -15.20
CA LYS A 5 15.75 -31.45 -15.90
C LYS A 5 14.75 -30.75 -14.99
N ILE A 6 14.90 -29.44 -14.80
CA ILE A 6 13.78 -28.59 -14.43
C ILE A 6 12.80 -28.78 -15.59
N SER A 7 11.73 -29.51 -15.34
CA SER A 7 10.71 -29.81 -16.34
C SER A 7 10.27 -28.51 -17.00
N ILE A 8 10.31 -28.44 -18.32
CA ILE A 8 9.83 -27.30 -19.13
C ILE A 8 8.45 -26.83 -18.63
N LYS A 9 7.61 -27.78 -18.18
CA LYS A 9 6.31 -27.54 -17.55
C LYS A 9 6.37 -26.64 -16.32
N GLU A 10 7.36 -26.80 -15.45
CA GLU A 10 7.50 -25.99 -14.23
C GLU A 10 7.85 -24.54 -14.59
N ASN A 11 8.79 -24.33 -15.52
CA ASN A 11 9.18 -23.01 -15.99
C ASN A 11 8.05 -22.30 -16.72
N LEU A 12 7.30 -23.01 -17.57
CA LEU A 12 6.09 -22.49 -18.20
C LEU A 12 5.06 -22.04 -17.16
N LEU A 13 4.81 -22.85 -16.12
CA LEU A 13 3.89 -22.48 -15.04
C LEU A 13 4.35 -21.22 -14.30
N LYS A 14 5.68 -21.04 -14.10
CA LYS A 14 6.24 -19.82 -13.46
C LYS A 14 6.02 -18.55 -14.29
N MET A 15 5.73 -18.67 -15.58
CA MET A 15 5.51 -17.55 -16.48
C MET A 15 4.02 -17.33 -16.75
N ILE A 16 3.27 -18.41 -17.00
CA ILE A 16 1.84 -18.35 -17.37
C ILE A 16 0.99 -17.80 -16.23
N ILE A 17 1.17 -18.28 -14.98
CA ILE A 17 0.34 -17.82 -13.86
C ILE A 17 0.48 -16.30 -13.64
N PRO A 18 1.68 -15.73 -13.51
CA PRO A 18 1.87 -14.28 -13.45
C PRO A 18 1.26 -13.51 -14.61
N LEU A 19 1.42 -14.01 -15.83
CA LEU A 19 0.86 -13.35 -17.03
C LEU A 19 -0.67 -13.35 -16.98
N VAL A 20 -1.29 -14.46 -16.62
CA VAL A 20 -2.74 -14.58 -16.47
C VAL A 20 -3.23 -13.65 -15.35
N LEU A 21 -2.56 -13.61 -14.20
CA LEU A 21 -2.89 -12.70 -13.10
C LEU A 21 -2.78 -11.22 -13.52
N PHE A 22 -1.76 -10.87 -14.30
CA PHE A 22 -1.62 -9.52 -14.86
C PHE A 22 -2.78 -9.17 -15.80
N ILE A 23 -3.11 -10.04 -16.75
CA ILE A 23 -4.20 -9.85 -17.72
C ILE A 23 -5.56 -9.76 -17.03
N ILE A 24 -5.82 -10.65 -16.06
CA ILE A 24 -7.05 -10.62 -15.26
C ILE A 24 -7.13 -9.31 -14.46
N SER A 25 -6.03 -8.91 -13.80
CA SER A 25 -5.98 -7.69 -13.01
C SER A 25 -6.28 -6.45 -13.84
N ILE A 26 -5.64 -6.29 -14.99
CA ILE A 26 -5.84 -5.10 -15.82
C ILE A 26 -7.25 -5.07 -16.40
N THR A 27 -7.78 -6.23 -16.81
CA THR A 27 -9.14 -6.35 -17.36
C THR A 27 -10.19 -5.97 -16.31
N ILE A 28 -10.12 -6.52 -15.10
CA ILE A 28 -11.06 -6.21 -14.01
C ILE A 28 -11.00 -4.73 -13.65
N ARG A 29 -9.80 -4.15 -13.52
CA ARG A 29 -9.65 -2.71 -13.21
C ARG A 29 -10.30 -1.83 -14.27
N LEU A 30 -10.12 -2.16 -15.56
CA LEU A 30 -10.73 -1.43 -16.67
C LEU A 30 -12.27 -1.57 -16.68
N LEU A 31 -12.79 -2.78 -16.46
CA LEU A 31 -14.23 -3.04 -16.42
C LEU A 31 -14.91 -2.34 -15.24
N LEU A 32 -14.36 -2.49 -14.03
CA LEU A 32 -14.90 -1.86 -12.83
C LEU A 32 -14.82 -0.34 -12.92
N ARG A 33 -13.75 0.22 -13.49
CA ARG A 33 -13.67 1.65 -13.76
C ARG A 33 -14.77 2.09 -14.71
N LYS A 34 -14.92 1.42 -15.86
CA LYS A 34 -15.96 1.76 -16.83
C LYS A 34 -17.36 1.70 -16.19
N TRP A 35 -17.62 0.68 -15.38
CA TRP A 35 -18.87 0.56 -14.64
C TRP A 35 -19.05 1.72 -13.65
N PHE A 36 -18.03 2.04 -12.85
CA PHE A 36 -18.10 3.10 -11.84
C PHE A 36 -18.45 4.45 -12.48
N TYR A 37 -17.74 4.86 -13.52
CA TYR A 37 -18.01 6.12 -14.22
C TYR A 37 -19.33 6.18 -15.00
N ALA A 38 -19.94 5.02 -15.29
CA ALA A 38 -21.27 4.97 -15.91
C ALA A 38 -22.40 5.17 -14.89
N ASN A 39 -22.12 4.99 -13.59
CA ASN A 39 -23.13 5.01 -12.53
C ASN A 39 -22.92 6.14 -11.50
N TYR A 40 -21.71 6.71 -11.43
CA TYR A 40 -21.37 7.73 -10.46
C TYR A 40 -20.73 8.94 -11.14
N ASP A 41 -21.23 10.12 -10.79
CA ASP A 41 -20.59 11.37 -11.14
C ASP A 41 -19.51 11.69 -10.10
N VAL A 42 -18.24 11.66 -10.53
CA VAL A 42 -17.09 12.00 -9.67
C VAL A 42 -16.91 13.51 -9.47
N THR A 43 -17.63 14.33 -10.23
CA THR A 43 -17.53 15.80 -10.23
C THR A 43 -18.47 16.47 -9.23
N HIS A 44 -19.60 15.84 -8.89
CA HIS A 44 -20.58 16.37 -7.94
C HIS A 44 -20.38 15.75 -6.56
N TYR A 45 -19.95 16.59 -5.62
CA TYR A 45 -19.48 16.30 -4.26
C TYR A 45 -20.52 15.70 -3.28
N ILE A 46 -21.66 15.23 -3.76
CA ILE A 46 -22.78 14.82 -2.95
C ILE A 46 -23.45 13.63 -3.65
N SER A 47 -23.50 12.46 -3.00
CA SER A 47 -24.40 11.40 -3.48
C SER A 47 -25.84 11.93 -3.46
N GLU A 48 -26.76 11.39 -4.26
CA GLU A 48 -28.18 11.80 -4.24
C GLU A 48 -28.81 11.76 -2.83
N GLU A 49 -28.17 11.05 -1.89
CA GLU A 49 -28.57 10.86 -0.50
C GLU A 49 -27.90 11.85 0.50
N GLY A 50 -27.10 12.81 0.02
CA GLY A 50 -26.47 13.83 0.86
C GLY A 50 -25.12 13.45 1.47
N TYR A 51 -24.46 12.38 1.02
CA TYR A 51 -23.16 11.96 1.57
C TYR A 51 -21.98 12.59 0.82
N TYR A 52 -21.00 13.06 1.60
CA TYR A 52 -19.73 13.56 1.09
C TYR A 52 -18.76 12.40 0.88
N TRP A 53 -18.38 12.16 -0.36
CA TRP A 53 -17.20 11.37 -0.65
C TRP A 53 -15.96 12.25 -0.51
N GLU A 54 -14.91 11.70 0.08
CA GLU A 54 -13.59 12.30 0.02
C GLU A 54 -12.98 12.00 -1.36
N THR A 55 -13.52 12.62 -2.41
CA THR A 55 -12.97 12.56 -3.77
C THR A 55 -11.92 13.65 -3.96
N TYR A 56 -10.99 13.37 -4.86
CA TYR A 56 -9.87 14.26 -5.14
C TYR A 56 -9.72 14.41 -6.64
N LEU A 57 -9.75 15.65 -7.09
CA LEU A 57 -9.50 16.00 -8.49
C LEU A 57 -8.00 16.05 -8.77
N ASP A 58 -7.17 15.30 -8.05
CA ASP A 58 -5.71 15.40 -8.11
C ASP A 58 -5.16 15.09 -9.51
N ALA A 59 -5.78 14.14 -10.21
CA ALA A 59 -5.34 13.77 -11.55
C ALA A 59 -5.59 14.88 -12.58
N GLU A 60 -6.77 15.49 -12.55
CA GLU A 60 -7.14 16.60 -13.43
C GLU A 60 -6.44 17.90 -13.00
N THR A 61 -6.37 18.17 -11.70
CA THR A 61 -5.80 19.40 -11.13
C THR A 61 -4.28 19.42 -11.16
N TYR A 62 -3.62 18.28 -10.95
CA TYR A 62 -2.16 18.22 -10.80
C TYR A 62 -1.51 17.35 -11.86
N TYR A 63 -1.84 16.06 -11.92
CA TYR A 63 -0.99 15.09 -12.63
C TYR A 63 -0.98 15.29 -14.14
N GLN A 64 -2.14 15.61 -14.72
CA GLN A 64 -2.27 15.92 -16.14
C GLN A 64 -1.44 17.16 -16.49
N TYR A 65 -1.59 18.24 -15.71
CA TYR A 65 -0.86 19.49 -15.92
C TYR A 65 0.64 19.33 -15.69
N TYR A 66 1.07 18.57 -14.69
CA TYR A 66 2.48 18.24 -14.46
C TYR A 66 3.08 17.56 -15.69
N LEU A 67 2.40 16.53 -16.22
CA LEU A 67 2.91 15.78 -17.36
C LEU A 67 2.94 16.64 -18.62
N TYR A 68 1.87 17.39 -18.86
CA TYR A 68 1.76 18.29 -20.00
C TYR A 68 2.86 19.36 -19.96
N ALA A 69 2.98 20.09 -18.86
CA ALA A 69 3.95 21.18 -18.70
C ALA A 69 5.40 20.65 -18.76
N PHE A 70 5.69 19.54 -18.09
CA PHE A 70 7.03 18.94 -18.10
C PHE A 70 7.45 18.50 -19.50
N LYS A 71 6.54 17.87 -20.25
CA LYS A 71 6.84 17.31 -21.58
C LYS A 71 6.80 18.35 -22.70
N HIS A 72 5.95 19.37 -22.59
CA HIS A 72 5.62 20.25 -23.72
C HIS A 72 5.91 21.72 -23.49
N GLU A 73 6.12 22.17 -22.24
CA GLU A 73 6.30 23.58 -21.89
C GLU A 73 7.63 23.85 -21.18
N ASN A 74 8.56 22.88 -21.18
CA ASN A 74 9.87 22.96 -20.52
C ASN A 74 9.77 23.32 -19.02
N TRP A 75 8.70 22.89 -18.36
CA TRP A 75 8.54 23.16 -16.95
C TRP A 75 9.65 22.48 -16.13
N LEU A 76 10.34 23.28 -15.32
CA LEU A 76 11.38 22.82 -14.41
C LEU A 76 10.76 22.41 -13.07
N LEU A 77 10.93 21.14 -12.70
CA LEU A 77 10.45 20.63 -11.42
C LEU A 77 11.05 21.45 -10.27
N TYR A 78 10.21 21.66 -9.25
CA TYR A 78 10.59 22.38 -8.03
C TYR A 78 10.94 23.87 -8.24
N ASN A 79 10.77 24.45 -9.44
CA ASN A 79 10.93 25.89 -9.61
C ASN A 79 9.85 26.65 -8.81
N PRO A 80 10.22 27.42 -7.76
CA PRO A 80 9.26 28.09 -6.88
C PRO A 80 8.44 29.17 -7.61
N SER A 81 8.93 29.70 -8.73
CA SER A 81 8.24 30.72 -9.53
C SER A 81 7.19 30.15 -10.48
N SER A 82 6.97 28.83 -10.50
CA SER A 82 5.98 28.21 -11.37
C SER A 82 4.55 28.60 -10.93
N PRO A 83 3.60 28.82 -11.85
CA PRO A 83 2.22 29.07 -11.49
C PRO A 83 1.61 27.84 -10.80
N TYR A 84 0.60 28.04 -9.96
CA TYR A 84 -0.26 26.94 -9.52
C TYR A 84 -0.97 26.35 -10.74
N PRO A 85 -1.10 25.02 -10.88
CA PRO A 85 -0.82 23.96 -9.90
C PRO A 85 0.65 23.49 -9.85
N LEU A 86 1.52 23.90 -10.78
CA LEU A 86 2.90 23.40 -10.94
C LEU A 86 3.79 23.64 -9.71
N SER A 87 3.63 24.78 -9.04
CA SER A 87 4.29 25.05 -7.75
C SER A 87 3.75 24.20 -6.59
N GLY A 88 2.76 23.34 -6.82
CA GLY A 88 2.29 22.31 -5.89
C GLY A 88 3.02 20.97 -6.01
N TYR A 89 4.06 20.84 -6.86
CA TYR A 89 4.74 19.55 -7.04
C TYR A 89 5.42 19.08 -5.75
N VAL A 90 5.03 17.87 -5.32
CA VAL A 90 5.31 17.25 -4.02
C VAL A 90 5.90 15.84 -4.14
N TYR A 91 6.22 15.43 -5.37
CA TYR A 91 6.62 14.06 -5.69
C TYR A 91 8.13 14.01 -5.98
N GLY A 92 8.69 12.81 -5.94
CA GLY A 92 10.05 12.62 -6.41
C GLY A 92 10.13 12.68 -7.93
N PRO A 93 11.30 12.98 -8.50
CA PRO A 93 11.43 13.29 -9.93
C PRO A 93 11.09 12.11 -10.83
N LEU A 94 11.22 10.86 -10.35
CA LEU A 94 10.88 9.70 -11.15
C LEU A 94 9.39 9.59 -11.43
N PHE A 95 8.52 10.15 -10.59
CA PHE A 95 7.08 10.11 -10.83
C PHE A 95 6.74 10.71 -12.19
N ILE A 96 7.27 11.91 -12.49
CA ILE A 96 6.99 12.57 -13.76
C ILE A 96 7.78 11.96 -14.92
N TYR A 97 8.99 11.44 -14.67
CA TYR A 97 9.78 10.77 -15.71
C TYR A 97 9.08 9.49 -16.17
N PHE A 98 8.53 8.68 -15.26
CA PHE A 98 7.77 7.49 -15.62
C PHE A 98 6.49 7.84 -16.39
N LEU A 99 5.75 8.86 -15.95
CA LEU A 99 4.60 9.35 -16.72
C LEU A 99 5.02 9.83 -18.12
N THR A 100 6.16 10.50 -18.24
CA THR A 100 6.68 10.94 -19.54
C THR A 100 6.98 9.76 -20.45
N ILE A 101 7.67 8.73 -19.95
CA ILE A 101 7.95 7.49 -20.71
C ILE A 101 6.65 6.81 -21.13
N LEU A 102 5.70 6.65 -20.21
CA LEU A 102 4.39 6.06 -20.51
C LEU A 102 3.62 6.86 -21.54
N SER A 103 3.72 8.19 -21.53
CA SER A 103 3.02 9.04 -22.49
C SER A 103 3.49 8.84 -23.93
N TYR A 104 4.76 8.44 -24.14
CA TYR A 104 5.23 8.06 -25.48
C TYR A 104 4.56 6.76 -25.94
N PHE A 105 4.48 5.77 -25.06
CA PHE A 105 3.79 4.52 -25.35
C PHE A 105 2.31 4.77 -25.65
N VAL A 106 1.61 5.54 -24.81
CA VAL A 106 0.19 5.91 -25.03
C VAL A 106 0.02 6.66 -26.35
N GLY A 107 0.93 7.57 -26.70
CA GLY A 107 0.89 8.31 -27.96
C GLY A 107 0.95 7.41 -29.21
N ILE A 108 1.64 6.26 -29.15
CA ILE A 108 1.69 5.28 -30.25
C ILE A 108 0.29 4.68 -30.52
N PHE A 109 -0.49 4.40 -29.47
CA PHE A 109 -1.83 3.81 -29.61
C PHE A 109 -2.93 4.84 -29.87
N PHE A 110 -2.66 6.12 -29.62
CA PHE A 110 -3.61 7.22 -29.83
C PHE A 110 -2.98 8.37 -30.63
N PRO A 111 -2.56 8.11 -31.89
CA PRO A 111 -1.79 9.07 -32.69
C PRO A 111 -2.57 10.35 -33.03
N ASN A 112 -3.91 10.27 -33.05
CA ASN A 112 -4.78 11.40 -33.37
C ASN A 112 -5.22 12.21 -32.15
N SER A 113 -4.82 11.80 -30.93
CA SER A 113 -5.19 12.52 -29.71
C SER A 113 -4.37 13.79 -29.52
N THR A 114 -4.99 14.81 -28.93
CA THR A 114 -4.27 16.03 -28.55
C THR A 114 -3.20 15.74 -27.48
N LYS A 115 -2.19 16.61 -27.35
CA LYS A 115 -1.15 16.49 -26.31
C LYS A 115 -1.75 16.37 -24.90
N LEU A 116 -2.80 17.15 -24.63
CA LEU A 116 -3.49 17.16 -23.35
C LEU A 116 -4.30 15.87 -23.11
N GLU A 117 -4.92 15.32 -24.16
CA GLU A 117 -5.59 14.02 -24.11
C GLU A 117 -4.60 12.87 -23.88
N ILE A 118 -3.42 12.90 -24.52
CA ILE A 118 -2.36 11.92 -24.29
C ILE A 118 -1.91 11.98 -22.83
N ALA A 119 -1.73 13.18 -22.27
CA ALA A 119 -1.38 13.36 -20.86
C ALA A 119 -2.46 12.75 -19.95
N TRP A 120 -3.74 13.05 -20.19
CA TRP A 120 -4.86 12.48 -19.46
C TRP A 120 -4.89 10.95 -19.52
N LYS A 121 -4.88 10.39 -20.74
CA LYS A 121 -4.87 8.94 -20.97
C LYS A 121 -3.71 8.27 -20.26
N THR A 122 -2.55 8.93 -20.17
CA THR A 122 -1.37 8.42 -19.47
C THR A 122 -1.59 8.37 -17.96
N VAL A 123 -2.07 9.47 -17.37
CA VAL A 123 -2.39 9.55 -15.93
C VAL A 123 -3.44 8.52 -15.55
N VAL A 124 -4.44 8.35 -16.41
CA VAL A 124 -5.51 7.35 -16.23
C VAL A 124 -4.95 5.93 -16.37
N PHE A 125 -4.07 5.67 -17.34
CA PHE A 125 -3.52 4.33 -17.63
C PHE A 125 -2.52 3.83 -16.57
N ALA A 126 -1.69 4.72 -16.04
CA ALA A 126 -0.59 4.36 -15.15
C ALA A 126 -1.03 3.56 -13.90
N PRO A 127 -2.11 3.93 -13.17
CA PRO A 127 -2.61 3.12 -12.06
C PRO A 127 -2.96 1.69 -12.43
N GLN A 128 -3.61 1.46 -13.58
CA GLN A 128 -3.98 0.09 -13.97
C GLN A 128 -2.72 -0.73 -14.26
N LEU A 129 -1.74 -0.17 -14.95
CA LEU A 129 -0.50 -0.87 -15.23
C LEU A 129 0.25 -1.27 -13.95
N PHE A 130 0.54 -0.29 -13.09
CA PHE A 130 1.38 -0.52 -11.91
C PHE A 130 0.69 -1.32 -10.80
N ASP A 131 -0.62 -1.15 -10.60
CA ASP A 131 -1.35 -2.02 -9.69
C ASP A 131 -1.42 -3.45 -10.25
N SER A 132 -1.61 -3.64 -11.56
CA SER A 132 -1.58 -4.98 -12.16
C SER A 132 -0.21 -5.64 -12.09
N LEU A 133 0.88 -4.88 -12.21
CA LEU A 133 2.22 -5.38 -11.94
C LEU A 133 2.43 -5.70 -10.45
N SER A 134 1.86 -4.90 -9.54
CA SER A 134 1.90 -5.17 -8.10
C SER A 134 1.23 -6.50 -7.74
N THR A 135 0.13 -6.86 -8.39
CA THR A 135 -0.49 -8.20 -8.29
C THR A 135 0.52 -9.32 -8.56
N VAL A 136 1.34 -9.18 -9.60
CA VAL A 136 2.37 -10.16 -9.96
C VAL A 136 3.47 -10.23 -8.90
N VAL A 137 3.88 -9.08 -8.34
CA VAL A 137 4.89 -9.04 -7.29
C VAL A 137 4.38 -9.71 -6.00
N ILE A 138 3.12 -9.48 -5.62
CA ILE A 138 2.47 -10.14 -4.49
C ILE A 138 2.52 -11.67 -4.64
N TYR A 139 2.13 -12.18 -5.80
CA TYR A 139 2.26 -13.60 -6.14
C TYR A 139 3.69 -14.12 -5.90
N TYR A 140 4.70 -13.40 -6.41
CA TYR A 140 6.10 -13.81 -6.27
C TYR A 140 6.63 -13.73 -4.84
N ILE A 141 6.18 -12.79 -4.02
CA ILE A 141 6.58 -12.68 -2.62
C ILE A 141 6.07 -13.90 -1.84
N ILE A 142 4.78 -14.21 -1.93
CA ILE A 142 4.19 -15.38 -1.25
C ILE A 142 4.89 -16.66 -1.68
N ARG A 143 5.13 -16.82 -2.98
CA ARG A 143 5.85 -17.99 -3.50
C ARG A 143 7.29 -18.09 -3.01
N THR A 144 7.95 -16.95 -2.75
CA THR A 144 9.35 -16.92 -2.31
C THR A 144 9.46 -17.38 -0.86
N ILE A 145 8.61 -16.88 0.04
CA ILE A 145 8.71 -17.19 1.48
C ILE A 145 8.47 -18.67 1.80
N SER A 146 7.75 -19.40 0.95
CA SER A 146 7.43 -20.81 1.18
C SER A 146 8.54 -21.78 0.78
N LYS A 147 9.50 -21.35 -0.05
CA LYS A 147 10.59 -22.22 -0.51
C LYS A 147 11.61 -22.55 0.58
N GLU A 148 11.67 -21.74 1.63
CA GLU A 148 12.61 -21.95 2.74
C GLU A 148 12.12 -23.00 3.76
N LYS A 149 10.85 -23.42 3.73
CA LYS A 149 10.23 -24.23 4.79
C LYS A 149 9.74 -25.62 4.40
N LEU A 150 9.70 -25.99 3.12
CA LEU A 150 9.01 -27.21 2.70
C LEU A 150 9.93 -28.21 1.98
N GLU A 151 9.99 -29.43 2.53
CA GLU A 151 10.42 -30.63 1.82
C GLU A 151 9.70 -30.73 0.47
N ASP A 152 10.40 -31.29 -0.52
CA ASP A 152 10.10 -31.34 -1.96
C ASP A 152 8.82 -32.12 -2.37
N ARG A 153 7.76 -32.09 -1.56
CA ARG A 153 6.48 -32.77 -1.84
C ARG A 153 5.60 -31.94 -2.78
N ILE A 154 5.03 -32.58 -3.80
CA ILE A 154 4.14 -31.97 -4.81
C ILE A 154 2.93 -31.27 -4.14
N ILE A 155 2.36 -31.89 -3.11
CA ILE A 155 1.23 -31.34 -2.34
C ILE A 155 1.58 -29.99 -1.70
N SER A 156 2.82 -29.84 -1.21
CA SER A 156 3.31 -28.58 -0.64
C SER A 156 3.39 -27.48 -1.69
N LYS A 157 3.83 -27.83 -2.92
CA LYS A 157 3.93 -26.87 -4.04
C LYS A 157 2.55 -26.36 -4.47
N MET A 158 1.55 -27.23 -4.62
CA MET A 158 0.19 -26.80 -4.97
C MET A 158 -0.42 -25.86 -3.94
N LYS A 159 -0.23 -26.13 -2.64
CA LYS A 159 -0.73 -25.26 -1.56
C LYS A 159 -0.14 -23.85 -1.65
N ILE A 160 1.15 -23.74 -1.91
CA ILE A 160 1.83 -22.44 -2.08
C ILE A 160 1.23 -21.67 -3.24
N GLU A 161 1.03 -22.34 -4.38
CA GLU A 161 0.46 -21.70 -5.57
C GLU A 161 -0.98 -21.22 -5.30
N ILE A 162 -1.81 -22.03 -4.62
CA ILE A 162 -3.17 -21.63 -4.22
C ILE A 162 -3.12 -20.37 -3.34
N VAL A 163 -2.31 -20.36 -2.28
CA VAL A 163 -2.22 -19.18 -1.40
C VAL A 163 -1.72 -17.96 -2.17
N ALA A 164 -0.70 -18.10 -3.02
CA ALA A 164 -0.16 -17.00 -3.81
C ALA A 164 -1.18 -16.44 -4.81
N ILE A 165 -1.94 -17.31 -5.48
CA ILE A 165 -3.02 -16.92 -6.40
C ILE A 165 -4.14 -16.23 -5.62
N SER A 166 -4.60 -16.81 -4.51
CA SER A 166 -5.66 -16.22 -3.67
C SER A 166 -5.28 -14.81 -3.19
N ASN A 167 -4.05 -14.60 -2.71
CA ASN A 167 -3.58 -13.28 -2.28
C ASN A 167 -3.56 -12.27 -3.44
N SER A 168 -3.19 -12.73 -4.63
CA SER A 168 -3.20 -11.90 -5.83
C SER A 168 -4.63 -11.52 -6.23
N ILE A 169 -5.56 -12.48 -6.22
CA ILE A 169 -6.99 -12.23 -6.49
C ILE A 169 -7.58 -11.26 -5.46
N ILE A 170 -7.28 -11.45 -4.19
CA ILE A 170 -7.66 -10.53 -3.11
C ILE A 170 -7.20 -9.10 -3.41
N PHE A 171 -5.96 -8.90 -3.88
CA PHE A 171 -5.47 -7.58 -4.24
C PHE A 171 -6.15 -6.99 -5.48
N ILE A 172 -6.47 -7.83 -6.48
CA ILE A 172 -7.21 -7.40 -7.68
C ILE A 172 -8.56 -6.80 -7.30
N PHE A 173 -9.27 -7.42 -6.36
CA PHE A 173 -10.61 -7.01 -5.92
C PHE A 173 -10.60 -6.11 -4.68
N MET A 174 -9.45 -5.54 -4.31
CA MET A 174 -9.35 -4.73 -3.10
C MET A 174 -10.01 -3.35 -3.30
N PRO A 175 -11.12 -3.04 -2.60
CA PRO A 175 -11.91 -1.83 -2.84
C PRO A 175 -11.14 -0.54 -2.66
N VAL A 176 -10.34 -0.46 -1.60
CA VAL A 176 -9.55 0.72 -1.28
C VAL A 176 -8.58 1.04 -2.42
N VAL A 177 -7.94 0.01 -2.99
CA VAL A 177 -6.99 0.16 -4.09
C VAL A 177 -7.72 0.51 -5.39
N LEU A 178 -8.85 -0.15 -5.66
CA LEU A 178 -9.69 0.16 -6.83
C LEU A 178 -10.22 1.61 -6.76
N PHE A 179 -10.82 1.99 -5.64
CA PHE A 179 -11.40 3.31 -5.44
C PHE A 179 -10.35 4.41 -5.54
N TYR A 180 -9.32 4.39 -4.68
CA TYR A 180 -8.35 5.48 -4.64
C TYR A 180 -7.43 5.51 -5.88
N ASN A 181 -6.92 4.37 -6.34
CA ASN A 181 -5.95 4.39 -7.45
C ASN A 181 -6.61 4.34 -8.82
N ASN A 182 -7.72 3.60 -8.97
CA ASN A 182 -8.29 3.33 -10.31
C ASN A 182 -9.48 4.22 -10.64
N PHE A 183 -10.26 4.65 -9.64
CA PHE A 183 -11.40 5.54 -9.86
C PHE A 183 -11.04 6.99 -9.55
N LEU A 184 -10.19 7.26 -8.55
CA LEU A 184 -9.73 8.62 -8.23
C LEU A 184 -8.32 8.94 -8.77
N TYR A 185 -7.68 8.00 -9.45
CA TYR A 185 -6.37 8.17 -10.11
C TYR A 185 -5.23 8.61 -9.18
N LEU A 186 -5.35 8.35 -7.88
CA LEU A 186 -4.36 8.79 -6.90
C LEU A 186 -3.04 8.07 -7.10
N ASN A 187 -1.95 8.79 -6.87
CA ASN A 187 -0.63 8.40 -7.35
C ASN A 187 0.11 7.34 -6.53
N SER A 188 -0.60 6.44 -5.83
CA SER A 188 0.07 5.46 -4.97
C SER A 188 0.63 4.24 -5.68
N TYR A 189 0.09 3.91 -6.85
CA TYR A 189 0.40 2.72 -7.63
C TYR A 189 1.91 2.55 -7.94
N MET A 190 2.61 3.59 -8.41
CA MET A 190 4.02 3.47 -8.82
C MET A 190 4.94 3.19 -7.64
N TYR A 191 4.88 4.01 -6.58
CA TYR A 191 5.78 3.84 -5.45
C TYR A 191 5.48 2.55 -4.68
N THR A 192 4.21 2.15 -4.61
CA THR A 192 3.77 0.85 -4.06
C THR A 192 4.39 -0.32 -4.81
N PHE A 193 4.32 -0.32 -6.15
CA PHE A 193 4.92 -1.35 -6.98
C PHE A 193 6.44 -1.47 -6.72
N TYR A 194 7.16 -0.36 -6.70
CA TYR A 194 8.61 -0.37 -6.46
C TYR A 194 8.96 -0.78 -5.03
N ALA A 195 8.15 -0.41 -4.03
CA ALA A 195 8.33 -0.87 -2.65
C ALA A 195 8.13 -2.39 -2.53
N LEU A 196 7.14 -2.95 -3.23
CA LEU A 196 6.93 -4.40 -3.28
C LEU A 196 8.09 -5.12 -3.97
N LEU A 197 8.63 -4.57 -5.07
CA LEU A 197 9.84 -5.12 -5.69
C LEU A 197 11.03 -5.08 -4.72
N ALA A 198 11.24 -3.95 -4.06
CA ALA A 198 12.29 -3.81 -3.06
C ALA A 198 12.15 -4.84 -1.94
N PHE A 199 10.92 -5.07 -1.46
CA PHE A 199 10.62 -6.05 -0.44
C PHE A 199 10.79 -7.50 -0.90
N LEU A 200 10.41 -7.82 -2.16
CA LEU A 200 10.70 -9.12 -2.77
C LEU A 200 12.21 -9.43 -2.77
N PHE A 201 13.04 -8.45 -3.10
CA PHE A 201 14.49 -8.62 -3.08
C PHE A 201 15.08 -8.62 -1.66
N LEU A 202 14.46 -7.91 -0.71
CA LEU A 202 14.81 -7.96 0.71
C LEU A 202 14.64 -9.40 1.25
N ILE A 203 13.49 -10.01 0.98
CA ILE A 203 13.18 -11.38 1.41
C ILE A 203 14.15 -12.39 0.78
N LYS A 204 14.53 -12.18 -0.48
CA LYS A 204 15.54 -12.98 -1.20
C LYS A 204 16.98 -12.70 -0.77
N GLU A 205 17.18 -11.82 0.21
CA GLU A 205 18.49 -11.38 0.70
C GLU A 205 19.40 -10.75 -0.38
N LYS A 206 18.78 -10.26 -1.47
CA LYS A 206 19.45 -9.50 -2.53
C LYS A 206 19.41 -8.01 -2.20
N PHE A 207 20.13 -7.65 -1.14
CA PHE A 207 20.05 -6.32 -0.53
C PHE A 207 20.42 -5.19 -1.49
N ASP A 208 21.36 -5.38 -2.41
CA ASP A 208 21.71 -4.35 -3.41
C ASP A 208 20.53 -4.03 -4.35
N LEU A 209 19.83 -5.06 -4.84
CA LEU A 209 18.62 -4.88 -5.67
C LEU A 209 17.48 -4.29 -4.85
N SER A 210 17.32 -4.72 -3.60
CA SER A 210 16.34 -4.15 -2.68
C SER A 210 16.57 -2.65 -2.47
N ALA A 211 17.81 -2.24 -2.23
CA ALA A 211 18.21 -0.85 -2.06
C ALA A 211 17.94 -0.02 -3.32
N PHE A 212 18.20 -0.58 -4.51
CA PHE A 212 17.92 0.06 -5.79
C PHE A 212 16.42 0.33 -5.99
N TRP A 213 15.58 -0.69 -5.80
CA TRP A 213 14.14 -0.53 -5.97
C TRP A 213 13.53 0.35 -4.87
N LEU A 214 14.07 0.33 -3.65
CA LEU A 214 13.63 1.24 -2.60
C LEU A 214 13.96 2.70 -2.96
N ALA A 215 15.16 2.97 -3.49
CA ALA A 215 15.52 4.30 -3.96
C ALA A 215 14.56 4.78 -5.04
N ILE A 216 14.21 3.94 -6.03
CA ILE A 216 13.22 4.27 -7.07
C ILE A 216 11.85 4.58 -6.44
N SER A 217 11.42 3.79 -5.45
CA SER A 217 10.16 4.02 -4.74
C SER A 217 10.15 5.38 -4.04
N ILE A 218 11.21 5.71 -3.28
CA ILE A 218 11.37 7.00 -2.59
C ILE A 218 11.37 8.16 -3.60
N MET A 219 12.07 7.99 -4.72
CA MET A 219 12.16 8.98 -5.79
C MET A 219 10.89 9.06 -6.66
N THR A 220 9.89 8.23 -6.40
CA THR A 220 8.53 8.39 -6.94
C THR A 220 7.66 9.11 -5.91
N LYS A 221 7.64 8.61 -4.67
CA LYS A 221 6.97 9.26 -3.54
C LYS A 221 7.78 9.04 -2.26
N GLN A 222 8.05 10.13 -1.57
CA GLN A 222 8.88 10.21 -0.37
C GLN A 222 8.37 9.35 0.80
N LEU A 223 7.10 8.95 0.82
CA LEU A 223 6.55 8.10 1.88
C LEU A 223 7.29 6.78 2.05
N SER A 224 7.82 6.20 0.97
CA SER A 224 8.64 4.99 1.05
C SER A 224 9.91 5.17 1.87
N LEU A 225 10.32 6.41 2.17
CA LEU A 225 11.50 6.72 2.98
C LEU A 225 11.39 6.09 4.36
N PHE A 226 10.18 5.96 4.93
CA PHE A 226 10.00 5.35 6.24
C PHE A 226 10.30 3.84 6.27
N LEU A 227 10.36 3.18 5.11
CA LEU A 227 10.84 1.79 5.00
C LEU A 227 12.36 1.68 5.11
N LEU A 228 13.11 2.72 4.74
CA LEU A 228 14.57 2.72 4.76
C LEU A 228 15.14 2.44 6.17
N PRO A 229 14.82 3.21 7.23
CA PRO A 229 15.35 2.93 8.57
C PRO A 229 14.89 1.57 9.09
N LEU A 230 13.63 1.18 8.83
CA LEU A 230 13.09 -0.11 9.24
C LEU A 230 13.90 -1.27 8.64
N TRP A 231 14.09 -1.28 7.33
CA TRP A 231 14.81 -2.35 6.63
C TRP A 231 16.31 -2.28 6.87
N PHE A 232 16.89 -1.09 6.98
CA PHE A 232 18.29 -0.92 7.38
C PHE A 232 18.55 -1.58 8.72
N LEU A 233 17.71 -1.31 9.74
CA LEU A 233 17.86 -1.90 11.07
C LEU A 233 17.64 -3.41 11.06
N TYR A 234 16.65 -3.90 10.31
CA TYR A 234 16.43 -5.32 10.11
C TYR A 234 17.68 -6.01 9.54
N ILE A 235 18.24 -5.48 8.45
CA ILE A 235 19.48 -6.00 7.85
C ILE A 235 20.64 -5.86 8.83
N PHE A 236 20.73 -4.77 9.60
CA PHE A 236 21.82 -4.54 10.55
C PHE A 236 21.87 -5.63 11.63
N ARG A 237 20.71 -6.13 12.06
CA ARG A 237 20.60 -7.24 13.01
C ARG A 237 21.05 -8.58 12.44
N ILE A 238 20.95 -8.74 11.12
CA ILE A 238 21.40 -9.94 10.41
C ILE A 238 22.89 -9.82 10.05
N ASN A 239 23.28 -8.71 9.43
CA ASN A 239 24.62 -8.44 8.95
C ASN A 239 24.88 -6.91 8.83
N LYS A 240 25.70 -6.38 9.74
CA LYS A 240 26.04 -4.94 9.82
C LYS A 240 26.66 -4.39 8.52
N LYS A 241 27.61 -5.12 7.91
CA LYS A 241 28.29 -4.67 6.68
C LYS A 241 27.31 -4.55 5.52
N LYS A 242 26.41 -5.52 5.37
CA LYS A 242 25.35 -5.48 4.34
C LYS A 242 24.37 -4.33 4.59
N ALA A 243 24.05 -4.02 5.84
CA ALA A 243 23.17 -2.89 6.19
C ALA A 243 23.78 -1.54 5.83
N ILE A 244 25.05 -1.31 6.18
CA ILE A 244 25.76 -0.07 5.82
C ILE A 244 25.79 0.09 4.29
N LYS A 245 26.16 -0.98 3.57
CA LYS A 245 26.12 -0.99 2.10
C LYS A 245 24.72 -0.68 1.57
N TYR A 246 23.69 -1.31 2.13
CA TYR A 246 22.30 -1.10 1.76
C TYR A 246 21.90 0.38 1.88
N GLY A 247 22.15 1.00 3.05
CA GLY A 247 21.83 2.40 3.29
C GLY A 247 22.60 3.36 2.37
N MET A 248 23.91 3.15 2.21
CA MET A 248 24.74 3.94 1.31
C MET A 248 24.29 3.80 -0.15
N PHE A 249 23.96 2.59 -0.60
CA PHE A 249 23.56 2.34 -1.98
C PHE A 249 22.20 2.97 -2.29
N THR A 250 21.21 2.85 -1.38
CA THR A 250 19.93 3.56 -1.51
C THR A 250 20.14 5.08 -1.59
N PHE A 251 20.99 5.65 -0.72
CA PHE A 251 21.30 7.08 -0.73
C PHE A 251 21.96 7.51 -2.04
N LEU A 252 23.01 6.81 -2.50
CA LEU A 252 23.73 7.16 -3.73
C LEU A 252 22.82 7.14 -4.96
N ILE A 253 21.97 6.12 -5.08
CA ILE A 253 21.01 6.05 -6.19
C ILE A 253 20.00 7.20 -6.12
N GLY A 254 19.45 7.47 -4.92
CA GLY A 254 18.54 8.61 -4.74
C GLY A 254 19.19 9.96 -5.09
N ALA A 255 20.44 10.15 -4.68
CA ALA A 255 21.22 11.35 -4.97
C ALA A 255 21.50 11.50 -6.47
N ILE A 256 21.91 10.44 -7.16
CA ILE A 256 22.15 10.46 -8.61
C ILE A 256 20.87 10.79 -9.38
N LEU A 257 19.75 10.15 -9.03
CA LEU A 257 18.46 10.37 -9.69
C LEU A 257 17.87 11.76 -9.40
N SER A 258 18.32 12.40 -8.33
CA SER A 258 17.91 13.76 -7.94
C SER A 258 18.92 14.84 -8.33
N LEU A 259 20.09 14.47 -8.85
CA LEU A 259 21.21 15.39 -9.06
C LEU A 259 20.82 16.64 -9.87
N PRO A 260 20.04 16.56 -10.97
CA PRO A 260 19.62 17.75 -11.70
C PRO A 260 18.88 18.75 -10.82
N TRP A 261 18.02 18.27 -9.92
CA TRP A 261 17.15 19.10 -9.09
C TRP A 261 17.86 19.63 -7.86
N ILE A 262 18.79 18.85 -7.30
CA ILE A 262 19.68 19.30 -6.22
C ILE A 262 20.56 20.46 -6.72
N VAL A 263 21.03 20.40 -7.96
CA VAL A 263 21.88 21.46 -8.55
C VAL A 263 21.06 22.69 -8.92
N LEU A 264 19.89 22.52 -9.55
CA LEU A 264 19.09 23.64 -10.04
C LEU A 264 18.30 24.36 -8.93
N PHE A 265 17.69 23.61 -8.01
CA PHE A 265 16.79 24.14 -6.99
C PHE A 265 16.97 23.43 -5.63
N PRO A 266 18.15 23.48 -5.00
CA PRO A 266 18.46 22.69 -3.79
C PRO A 266 17.45 22.89 -2.65
N GLU A 267 17.15 24.14 -2.30
CA GLU A 267 16.24 24.46 -1.20
C GLU A 267 14.81 23.98 -1.48
N SER A 268 14.27 24.34 -2.65
CA SER A 268 12.92 23.93 -3.04
C SER A 268 12.80 22.42 -3.17
N PHE A 269 13.81 21.74 -3.73
CA PHE A 269 13.86 20.29 -3.79
C PHE A 269 13.83 19.67 -2.39
N LEU A 270 14.71 20.10 -1.48
CA LEU A 270 14.78 19.57 -0.12
C LEU A 270 13.49 19.80 0.67
N VAL A 271 12.95 21.02 0.61
CA VAL A 271 11.70 21.38 1.28
C VAL A 271 10.55 20.52 0.75
N ARG A 272 10.45 20.33 -0.57
CA ARG A 272 9.37 19.57 -1.19
C ARG A 272 9.49 18.07 -0.96
N MET A 273 10.72 17.54 -0.95
CA MET A 273 10.94 16.10 -0.76
C MET A 273 10.85 15.66 0.70
N PHE A 274 11.24 16.51 1.65
CA PHE A 274 11.45 16.08 3.05
C PHE A 274 10.68 16.90 4.09
N LEU A 275 10.26 18.13 3.77
CA LEU A 275 9.64 19.05 4.73
C LEU A 275 8.21 19.46 4.35
N GLN A 276 7.59 18.75 3.40
CA GLN A 276 6.22 19.02 3.04
C GLN A 276 5.24 18.61 4.14
N GLY A 277 4.31 19.54 4.42
CA GLY A 277 3.39 19.44 5.55
C GLY A 277 3.85 20.24 6.76
N THR A 278 4.18 21.53 6.57
CA THR A 278 4.37 22.42 7.72
C THR A 278 3.16 22.29 8.67
N PRO A 279 3.34 22.38 10.00
CA PRO A 279 2.24 22.28 10.97
C PRO A 279 1.05 23.19 10.63
N GLU A 280 1.34 24.32 9.97
CA GLU A 280 0.38 25.33 9.50
C GLU A 280 -0.50 24.84 8.34
N LEU A 281 0.04 23.99 7.44
CA LEU A 281 -0.69 23.42 6.28
C LEU A 281 -1.35 22.07 6.60
N THR A 282 -1.10 21.53 7.80
CA THR A 282 -1.59 20.23 8.28
C THR A 282 -2.57 20.38 9.44
N SER A 283 -2.98 21.62 9.73
CA SER A 283 -3.96 21.93 10.76
C SER A 283 -5.35 21.46 10.35
N PHE A 284 -5.78 20.32 10.87
CA PHE A 284 -7.21 20.04 10.99
C PHE A 284 -7.82 21.01 11.99
N SER A 285 -9.04 21.48 11.73
CA SER A 285 -9.80 22.23 12.73
C SER A 285 -10.53 21.24 13.65
N ILE A 286 -10.82 21.66 14.88
CA ILE A 286 -11.67 20.92 15.83
C ILE A 286 -13.15 21.05 15.45
N GLU A 287 -13.47 21.82 14.41
CA GLU A 287 -14.84 21.95 13.92
C GLU A 287 -15.49 20.59 13.63
N TYR A 288 -16.75 20.46 14.04
CA TYR A 288 -17.54 19.24 13.93
C TYR A 288 -17.64 18.69 12.50
N ARG A 289 -17.55 19.55 11.47
CA ARG A 289 -17.55 19.12 10.05
C ARG A 289 -16.40 18.15 9.71
N TRP A 290 -15.31 18.18 10.47
CA TRP A 290 -14.16 17.29 10.28
C TRP A 290 -14.34 15.93 10.96
N ILE A 291 -15.36 15.70 11.80
CA ILE A 291 -15.63 14.40 12.46
C ILE A 291 -15.79 13.25 11.46
N LEU A 292 -16.32 13.54 10.28
CA LEU A 292 -16.52 12.56 9.22
C LEU A 292 -15.22 12.27 8.42
N TRP A 293 -14.13 12.98 8.68
CA TRP A 293 -12.90 12.97 7.89
C TRP A 293 -11.91 11.98 8.51
N SER A 294 -12.32 10.72 8.52
CA SER A 294 -11.74 9.66 9.35
C SER A 294 -10.33 9.23 8.94
N THR A 295 -9.45 8.93 9.92
CA THR A 295 -8.35 7.91 9.90
C THR A 295 -7.39 8.05 11.09
N THR A 296 -7.44 9.16 11.84
CA THR A 296 -6.59 9.36 13.03
C THR A 296 -7.36 9.14 14.34
N PRO A 297 -6.67 8.78 15.45
CA PRO A 297 -7.27 8.67 16.78
C PRO A 297 -8.07 9.90 17.21
N PHE A 298 -7.70 11.09 16.73
CA PHE A 298 -8.46 12.34 16.89
C PHE A 298 -9.96 12.19 16.55
N HIS A 299 -10.26 11.64 15.37
CA HIS A 299 -11.63 11.51 14.88
C HIS A 299 -12.42 10.47 15.67
N ALA A 300 -11.76 9.40 16.12
CA ALA A 300 -12.36 8.39 16.98
C ALA A 300 -12.75 8.99 18.35
N PHE A 301 -11.89 9.83 18.94
CA PHE A 301 -12.21 10.53 20.19
C PHE A 301 -13.39 11.49 20.04
N LEU A 302 -13.45 12.27 18.94
CA LEU A 302 -14.61 13.13 18.68
C LEU A 302 -15.89 12.30 18.47
N TYR A 303 -15.81 11.19 17.73
CA TYR A 303 -16.94 10.29 17.51
C TYR A 303 -17.50 9.74 18.84
N TRP A 304 -16.64 9.44 19.81
CA TRP A 304 -17.04 8.97 21.14
C TRP A 304 -17.40 10.09 22.13
N GLY A 305 -17.43 11.36 21.70
CA GLY A 305 -17.73 12.50 22.57
C GLY A 305 -16.62 12.83 23.58
N TRP A 306 -15.38 12.44 23.29
CA TRP A 306 -14.21 12.66 24.16
C TRP A 306 -13.41 13.90 23.71
N ASP A 307 -14.05 15.07 23.72
CA ASP A 307 -13.51 16.30 23.14
C ASP A 307 -12.14 16.70 23.74
N LYS A 308 -11.96 16.50 25.06
CA LYS A 308 -10.68 16.80 25.74
C LYS A 308 -9.55 15.88 25.26
N ALA A 309 -9.86 14.60 25.02
CA ALA A 309 -8.89 13.63 24.50
C ALA A 309 -8.56 13.92 23.03
N ALA A 310 -9.58 14.29 22.24
CA ALA A 310 -9.39 14.75 20.86
C ALA A 310 -8.48 15.99 20.82
N LEU A 311 -8.76 17.03 21.61
CA LEU A 311 -7.92 18.23 21.69
C LEU A 311 -6.49 17.93 22.14
N PHE A 312 -6.32 17.04 23.12
CA PHE A 312 -5.00 16.60 23.57
C PHE A 312 -4.23 15.88 22.46
N TYR A 313 -4.84 14.88 21.81
CA TYR A 313 -4.23 14.17 20.69
C TYR A 313 -3.89 15.11 19.54
N PHE A 314 -4.80 16.03 19.21
CA PHE A 314 -4.60 17.04 18.18
C PHE A 314 -3.33 17.86 18.42
N LYS A 315 -3.14 18.38 19.65
CA LYS A 315 -1.93 19.12 20.05
C LYS A 315 -0.65 18.30 19.93
N LEU A 316 -0.71 17.00 20.26
CA LEU A 316 0.43 16.09 20.09
C LEU A 316 0.72 15.82 18.61
N ASN A 317 -0.32 15.59 17.81
CA ASN A 317 -0.23 15.26 16.40
C ASN A 317 0.27 16.43 15.55
N GLN A 318 -0.10 17.67 15.88
CA GLN A 318 0.48 18.88 15.28
C GLN A 318 2.02 18.95 15.42
N LYS A 319 2.57 18.30 16.45
CA LYS A 319 4.00 18.21 16.71
C LYS A 319 4.61 16.88 16.24
N TYR A 320 3.85 16.05 15.51
CA TYR A 320 4.24 14.70 15.07
C TYR A 320 4.66 13.74 16.21
N ILE A 321 4.31 14.03 17.47
CA ILE A 321 4.77 13.24 18.62
C ILE A 321 4.31 11.77 18.51
N PRO A 322 3.02 11.45 18.26
CA PRO A 322 2.57 10.06 18.15
C PRO A 322 3.27 9.31 17.03
N PHE A 323 3.45 9.98 15.88
CA PHE A 323 4.13 9.44 14.72
C PHE A 323 5.60 9.11 14.98
N MET A 324 6.35 10.05 15.59
CA MET A 324 7.76 9.84 15.94
C MET A 324 7.91 8.73 16.97
N LEU A 325 7.07 8.72 18.01
CA LEU A 325 7.08 7.70 19.03
C LEU A 325 6.82 6.30 18.44
N PHE A 326 5.82 6.18 17.56
CA PHE A 326 5.52 4.93 16.87
C PHE A 326 6.72 4.42 16.05
N ASN A 327 7.38 5.30 15.29
CA ASN A 327 8.58 4.93 14.53
C ASN A 327 9.72 4.48 15.45
N ILE A 328 10.01 5.22 16.52
CA ILE A 328 11.06 4.85 17.50
C ILE A 328 10.77 3.47 18.10
N LEU A 329 9.54 3.21 18.54
CA LEU A 329 9.14 1.93 19.11
C LEU A 329 9.25 0.80 18.08
N SER A 330 8.84 1.04 16.84
CA SER A 330 8.94 0.07 15.75
C SER A 330 10.40 -0.28 15.42
N TYR A 331 11.26 0.74 15.37
CA TYR A 331 12.69 0.57 15.11
C TYR A 331 13.39 -0.18 16.23
N PHE A 332 13.08 0.16 17.49
CA PHE A 332 13.58 -0.55 18.65
C PHE A 332 13.13 -2.02 18.64
N TRP A 333 11.85 -2.27 18.33
CA TRP A 333 11.33 -3.62 18.21
C TRP A 333 12.06 -4.44 17.12
N ILE A 334 12.31 -3.86 15.93
CA ILE A 334 13.09 -4.51 14.86
C ILE A 334 14.52 -4.83 15.32
N ILE A 335 15.16 -3.93 16.08
CA ILE A 335 16.49 -4.19 16.65
C ILE A 335 16.45 -5.43 17.57
N LEU A 336 15.42 -5.57 18.39
CA LEU A 336 15.28 -6.71 19.29
C LEU A 336 14.94 -8.01 18.55
N THR A 337 14.06 -7.96 17.55
CA THR A 337 13.46 -9.16 16.93
C THR A 337 14.04 -9.54 15.57
N GLY A 338 14.86 -8.69 14.94
CA GLY A 338 15.27 -8.83 13.53
C GLY A 338 15.87 -10.20 13.15
N LYS A 339 16.64 -10.84 14.04
CA LYS A 339 17.15 -12.21 13.82
C LYS A 339 16.02 -13.25 13.74
N LYS A 340 15.07 -13.20 14.70
CA LYS A 340 13.90 -14.09 14.73
C LYS A 340 12.99 -13.87 13.50
N LEU A 341 12.88 -12.63 13.03
CA LEU A 341 12.14 -12.32 11.80
C LEU A 341 12.82 -12.90 10.55
N ASN A 342 14.15 -12.98 10.55
CA ASN A 342 14.87 -13.62 9.45
C ASN A 342 14.63 -15.14 9.39
N GLU A 343 14.58 -15.79 10.55
CA GLU A 343 14.29 -17.23 10.68
C GLU A 343 12.85 -17.58 10.26
N ASN A 344 11.91 -16.64 10.42
CA ASN A 344 10.53 -16.83 10.01
C ASN A 344 10.03 -15.65 9.16
N LYS A 345 10.18 -15.78 7.83
CA LYS A 345 9.74 -14.75 6.87
C LYS A 345 8.25 -14.41 6.97
N SER A 346 7.39 -15.33 7.43
CA SER A 346 5.97 -15.03 7.70
C SER A 346 5.81 -13.94 8.77
N ASN A 347 6.61 -14.01 9.85
CA ASN A 347 6.62 -12.99 10.89
C ASN A 347 7.18 -11.65 10.37
N LEU A 348 8.12 -11.68 9.40
CA LEU A 348 8.58 -10.47 8.72
C LEU A 348 7.45 -9.81 7.92
N LEU A 349 6.64 -10.60 7.19
CA LEU A 349 5.46 -10.07 6.50
C LEU A 349 4.47 -9.43 7.48
N THR A 350 4.17 -10.11 8.59
CA THR A 350 3.31 -9.59 9.66
C THR A 350 3.86 -8.29 10.26
N SER A 351 5.15 -8.25 10.57
CA SER A 351 5.82 -7.05 11.05
C SER A 351 5.68 -5.88 10.08
N GLN A 352 5.91 -6.14 8.79
CA GLN A 352 5.81 -5.12 7.76
C GLN A 352 4.39 -4.58 7.63
N ALA A 353 3.37 -5.44 7.75
CA ALA A 353 1.97 -5.04 7.75
C ALA A 353 1.60 -4.19 8.99
N LEU A 354 2.06 -4.57 10.18
CA LEU A 354 1.83 -3.81 11.40
C LEU A 354 2.52 -2.45 11.36
N PHE A 355 3.75 -2.39 10.84
CA PHE A 355 4.44 -1.12 10.62
C PHE A 355 3.63 -0.23 9.66
N ALA A 356 3.22 -0.77 8.52
CA ALA A 356 2.41 -0.09 7.52
C ALA A 356 1.08 0.45 8.09
N LEU A 357 0.37 -0.34 8.89
CA LEU A 357 -0.87 0.08 9.57
C LEU A 357 -0.62 1.18 10.60
N GLY A 358 0.41 1.05 11.44
CA GLY A 358 0.69 2.08 12.43
C GLY A 358 1.16 3.39 11.79
N MET A 359 1.90 3.31 10.68
CA MET A 359 2.21 4.49 9.85
C MET A 359 0.94 5.18 9.37
N HIS A 360 -0.05 4.43 8.90
CA HIS A 360 -1.34 5.00 8.53
C HIS A 360 -2.07 5.69 9.70
N ILE A 361 -2.12 5.05 10.87
CA ILE A 361 -2.86 5.54 12.05
C ILE A 361 -2.26 6.84 12.61
N PHE A 362 -0.92 6.91 12.67
CA PHE A 362 -0.22 7.98 13.39
C PHE A 362 0.31 9.10 12.50
N LEU A 363 0.41 8.90 11.19
CA LEU A 363 0.86 9.95 10.28
C LEU A 363 -0.25 10.98 10.09
N SER A 364 0.04 12.25 10.41
CA SER A 364 -0.94 13.32 10.30
C SER A 364 -1.47 13.43 8.86
N ARG A 365 -2.79 13.51 8.70
CA ARG A 365 -3.41 13.81 7.41
C ARG A 365 -2.88 15.18 6.91
N GLY A 366 -2.89 15.41 5.61
CA GLY A 366 -2.42 16.67 5.02
C GLY A 366 -0.92 16.73 4.72
N CYS A 367 -0.07 16.05 5.50
CA CYS A 367 1.34 15.85 5.12
C CYS A 367 1.44 14.97 3.89
N TYR A 368 0.74 13.85 3.94
CA TYR A 368 0.57 13.05 2.76
C TYR A 368 -0.79 12.38 2.81
N LYS A 369 -1.57 12.62 1.77
CA LYS A 369 -2.87 11.99 1.60
C LYS A 369 -2.65 10.62 0.91
N TYR A 370 -3.58 9.68 1.10
CA TYR A 370 -3.71 8.44 0.28
C TYR A 370 -2.72 7.31 0.59
N TYR A 371 -2.70 6.88 1.84
CA TYR A 371 -1.82 5.80 2.27
C TYR A 371 -2.42 4.41 2.23
N ASP A 372 -3.75 4.32 2.29
CA ASP A 372 -4.39 3.03 2.45
C ASP A 372 -3.99 2.09 1.31
N SER A 373 -4.08 2.56 0.07
CA SER A 373 -3.72 1.75 -1.10
C SER A 373 -2.23 1.31 -1.14
N PHE A 374 -1.32 2.02 -0.47
CA PHE A 374 0.09 1.60 -0.35
C PHE A 374 0.29 0.48 0.66
N PHE A 375 -0.41 0.53 1.78
CA PHE A 375 -0.21 -0.40 2.88
C PHE A 375 -0.99 -1.71 2.73
N ILE A 376 -2.13 -1.68 2.03
CA ILE A 376 -2.95 -2.88 1.80
C ILE A 376 -2.17 -4.07 1.20
N PRO A 377 -1.29 -3.91 0.18
CA PRO A 377 -0.45 -5.01 -0.29
C PRO A 377 0.32 -5.74 0.83
N PHE A 378 0.87 -5.00 1.81
CA PHE A 378 1.61 -5.60 2.91
C PHE A 378 0.69 -6.36 3.88
N VAL A 379 -0.52 -5.86 4.12
CA VAL A 379 -1.56 -6.57 4.89
C VAL A 379 -1.91 -7.89 4.20
N ILE A 380 -2.18 -7.86 2.89
CA ILE A 380 -2.47 -9.06 2.10
C ILE A 380 -1.30 -10.04 2.21
N LEU A 381 -0.06 -9.58 2.00
CA LEU A 381 1.12 -10.42 2.13
C LEU A 381 1.22 -11.10 3.50
N ALA A 382 0.97 -10.37 4.58
CA ALA A 382 1.00 -10.92 5.92
C ALA A 382 -0.04 -12.03 6.13
N LEU A 383 -1.24 -11.85 5.58
CA LEU A 383 -2.29 -12.86 5.62
C LEU A 383 -1.91 -14.12 4.82
N GLY A 384 -1.32 -13.95 3.62
CA GLY A 384 -0.77 -15.07 2.87
C GLY A 384 0.35 -15.80 3.61
N GLY A 385 1.25 -15.04 4.25
CA GLY A 385 2.30 -15.59 5.11
C GLY A 385 1.75 -16.40 6.27
N LYS A 386 0.70 -15.92 6.94
CA LYS A 386 0.02 -16.62 8.04
C LYS A 386 -0.76 -17.84 7.56
N ALA A 387 -1.48 -17.73 6.44
CA ALA A 387 -2.15 -18.88 5.84
C ALA A 387 -1.18 -20.03 5.53
N LEU A 388 0.06 -19.72 5.16
CA LEU A 388 1.10 -20.73 4.95
C LEU A 388 1.61 -21.38 6.24
N SER A 389 1.56 -20.69 7.39
CA SER A 389 1.99 -21.24 8.68
C SER A 389 0.95 -22.15 9.35
N ILE A 390 -0.32 -22.04 8.97
CA ILE A 390 -1.38 -22.92 9.48
C ILE A 390 -1.10 -24.38 9.04
N ASN A 391 -1.21 -25.35 9.95
CA ASN A 391 -0.92 -26.76 9.61
C ASN A 391 -2.09 -27.46 8.91
N ARG A 392 -3.34 -27.11 9.22
CA ARG A 392 -4.54 -27.80 8.71
C ARG A 392 -5.09 -27.11 7.45
N ASP A 393 -5.26 -27.86 6.37
CA ASP A 393 -5.64 -27.29 5.06
C ASP A 393 -7.03 -26.64 5.05
N TRP A 394 -8.01 -27.24 5.71
CA TRP A 394 -9.36 -26.64 5.79
C TRP A 394 -9.35 -25.32 6.56
N LEU A 395 -8.50 -25.16 7.58
CA LEU A 395 -8.33 -23.90 8.30
C LEU A 395 -7.69 -22.82 7.42
N LYS A 396 -6.80 -23.18 6.48
CA LYS A 396 -6.25 -22.22 5.50
C LYS A 396 -7.33 -21.68 4.60
N ILE A 397 -8.18 -22.59 4.10
CA ILE A 397 -9.30 -22.23 3.23
C ILE A 397 -10.25 -21.34 4.02
N ILE A 398 -10.63 -21.70 5.24
CA ILE A 398 -11.48 -20.85 6.08
C ILE A 398 -10.82 -19.50 6.33
N TYR A 399 -9.53 -19.44 6.68
CA TYR A 399 -8.81 -18.19 6.94
C TYR A 399 -8.83 -17.26 5.72
N LEU A 400 -8.45 -17.78 4.54
CA LEU A 400 -8.43 -17.02 3.29
C LEU A 400 -9.83 -16.65 2.81
N SER A 401 -10.79 -17.57 2.94
CA SER A 401 -12.19 -17.33 2.58
C SER A 401 -12.84 -16.32 3.50
N SER A 402 -12.63 -16.39 4.81
CA SER A 402 -13.11 -15.38 5.75
C SER A 402 -12.60 -14.01 5.32
N PHE A 403 -11.30 -13.86 5.09
CA PHE A 403 -10.74 -12.58 4.64
C PHE A 403 -11.29 -12.12 3.28
N SER A 404 -11.39 -13.03 2.31
CA SER A 404 -11.93 -12.73 0.97
C SER A 404 -13.41 -12.33 1.03
N THR A 405 -14.19 -13.02 1.86
CA THR A 405 -15.60 -12.72 2.14
C THR A 405 -15.73 -11.36 2.82
N TRP A 406 -14.83 -11.00 3.74
CA TRP A 406 -14.79 -9.66 4.33
C TRP A 406 -14.48 -8.57 3.30
N ILE A 407 -13.53 -8.81 2.41
CA ILE A 407 -13.23 -7.90 1.29
C ILE A 407 -14.41 -7.81 0.33
N PHE A 408 -15.10 -8.91 0.08
CA PHE A 408 -16.31 -8.94 -0.74
C PHE A 408 -17.43 -8.13 -0.09
N PHE A 409 -17.66 -8.29 1.21
CA PHE A 409 -18.61 -7.46 1.94
C PHE A 409 -18.19 -5.99 1.94
N LEU A 410 -16.90 -5.68 2.05
CA LEU A 410 -16.37 -4.31 1.89
C LEU A 410 -16.66 -3.76 0.48
N ASN A 411 -16.49 -4.57 -0.59
CA ASN A 411 -16.85 -4.19 -1.98
C ASN A 411 -18.35 -3.88 -2.08
N LEU A 412 -19.18 -4.82 -1.64
CA LEU A 412 -20.64 -4.70 -1.69
C LEU A 412 -21.11 -3.50 -0.87
N TRP A 413 -20.44 -3.22 0.25
CA TRP A 413 -20.85 -2.20 1.21
C TRP A 413 -20.38 -0.78 0.85
N ILE A 414 -19.18 -0.62 0.27
CA ILE A 414 -18.74 0.65 -0.37
C ILE A 414 -19.70 1.03 -1.51
N VAL A 415 -20.24 0.04 -2.21
CA VAL A 415 -21.25 0.23 -3.25
C VAL A 415 -22.64 0.55 -2.65
N ILE A 416 -22.98 0.03 -1.46
CA ILE A 416 -24.35 0.09 -0.92
C ILE A 416 -24.60 1.23 0.09
N LYS A 417 -23.75 1.51 1.08
CA LYS A 417 -24.02 2.56 2.09
C LYS A 417 -22.75 3.11 2.75
N ILE A 418 -22.43 4.39 2.51
CA ILE A 418 -21.17 5.04 2.92
C ILE A 418 -21.10 5.41 4.42
N LYS A 419 -22.25 5.53 5.10
CA LYS A 419 -22.40 6.09 6.46
C LYS A 419 -21.53 5.45 7.56
N TRP A 420 -21.06 4.22 7.38
CA TRP A 420 -20.27 3.48 8.40
C TRP A 420 -18.80 3.21 8.03
N LEU A 421 -18.24 3.93 7.05
CA LEU A 421 -16.91 3.63 6.52
C LEU A 421 -15.85 3.72 7.63
N HIS A 422 -16.07 4.63 8.59
CA HIS A 422 -15.23 4.79 9.76
C HIS A 422 -15.29 3.59 10.72
N GLN A 423 -16.47 3.18 11.19
CA GLN A 423 -16.57 2.03 12.10
C GLN A 423 -16.06 0.76 11.42
N PHE A 424 -16.26 0.65 10.10
CA PHE A 424 -15.77 -0.48 9.32
C PHE A 424 -14.25 -0.44 9.13
N TYR A 425 -13.62 0.72 8.90
CA TYR A 425 -12.17 0.85 8.81
C TYR A 425 -11.51 0.51 10.15
N VAL A 426 -12.06 1.03 11.26
CA VAL A 426 -11.61 0.68 12.61
C VAL A 426 -11.76 -0.82 12.86
N PHE A 427 -12.88 -1.42 12.43
CA PHE A 427 -13.08 -2.86 12.50
C PHE A 427 -12.08 -3.63 11.62
N LEU A 428 -11.77 -3.15 10.41
CA LEU A 428 -10.80 -3.77 9.51
C LEU A 428 -9.39 -3.73 10.09
N VAL A 429 -8.98 -2.60 10.66
CA VAL A 429 -7.70 -2.46 11.37
C VAL A 429 -7.67 -3.39 12.58
N PHE A 430 -8.71 -3.39 13.39
CA PHE A 430 -8.83 -4.28 14.56
C PHE A 430 -8.76 -5.76 14.17
N LEU A 431 -9.53 -6.18 13.16
CA LEU A 431 -9.55 -7.54 12.68
C LEU A 431 -8.21 -7.92 12.04
N THR A 432 -7.57 -7.02 11.31
CA THR A 432 -6.24 -7.24 10.75
C THR A 432 -5.22 -7.44 11.88
N VAL A 433 -5.28 -6.63 12.93
CA VAL A 433 -4.44 -6.81 14.12
C VAL A 433 -4.72 -8.15 14.79
N LEU A 434 -5.98 -8.54 15.00
CA LEU A 434 -6.35 -9.84 15.56
C LEU A 434 -5.82 -11.00 14.70
N LEU A 435 -6.05 -10.96 13.39
CA LEU A 435 -5.63 -11.99 12.42
C LEU A 435 -4.11 -12.14 12.32
N LEU A 436 -3.37 -11.09 12.67
CA LEU A 436 -1.91 -11.04 12.57
C LEU A 436 -1.21 -11.39 13.88
N ILE A 437 -1.78 -10.99 15.02
CA ILE A 437 -1.14 -11.12 16.35
C ILE A 437 -1.59 -12.39 17.08
N ASP A 438 -2.88 -12.74 17.06
CA ASP A 438 -3.43 -13.78 17.92
C ASP A 438 -4.15 -14.87 17.10
N GLU A 439 -3.34 -15.76 16.54
CA GLU A 439 -3.82 -16.92 15.77
C GLU A 439 -4.68 -17.85 16.63
N GLU A 440 -4.33 -18.03 17.90
CA GLU A 440 -5.09 -18.91 18.79
C GLU A 440 -6.47 -18.35 19.09
N LEU A 441 -6.58 -17.05 19.37
CA LEU A 441 -7.86 -16.38 19.56
C LEU A 441 -8.72 -16.42 18.30
N PHE A 442 -8.14 -16.19 17.12
CA PHE A 442 -8.88 -16.33 15.86
C PHE A 442 -9.37 -17.76 15.63
N LEU A 443 -8.49 -18.76 15.80
CA LEU A 443 -8.84 -20.17 15.63
C LEU A 443 -9.82 -20.65 16.70
N TYR A 444 -9.79 -20.08 17.91
CA TYR A 444 -10.72 -20.37 19.00
C TYR A 444 -12.16 -20.05 18.61
N ILE A 445 -12.41 -18.97 17.86
CA ILE A 445 -13.75 -18.60 17.36
C ILE A 445 -14.37 -19.74 16.55
N PHE A 446 -13.57 -20.54 15.84
CA PHE A 446 -14.05 -21.64 15.00
C PHE A 446 -14.04 -23.01 15.69
N ARG A 447 -13.64 -23.10 16.96
CA ARG A 447 -13.69 -24.36 17.71
C ARG A 447 -15.12 -24.64 18.16
N LYS A 448 -15.56 -25.90 18.01
CA LYS A 448 -16.87 -26.37 18.50
C LYS A 448 -17.07 -26.08 19.99
N GLU A 449 -15.98 -26.13 20.78
CA GLU A 449 -16.00 -25.79 22.21
C GLU A 449 -16.40 -24.34 22.49
N ALA A 450 -15.95 -23.38 21.66
CA ALA A 450 -16.31 -21.97 21.83
C ALA A 450 -17.81 -21.75 21.60
N TYR A 451 -18.38 -22.34 20.55
CA TYR A 451 -19.82 -22.26 20.28
C TYR A 451 -20.66 -22.93 21.39
N THR A 452 -20.21 -24.07 21.92
CA THR A 452 -20.93 -24.74 23.02
C THR A 452 -20.84 -23.98 24.33
N SER A 453 -19.73 -23.28 24.60
CA SER A 453 -19.61 -22.40 25.77
C SER A 453 -20.53 -21.17 25.70
N ILE A 454 -20.60 -20.51 24.54
CA ILE A 454 -21.45 -19.34 24.31
C ILE A 454 -22.93 -19.72 24.37
N ILE A 455 -23.33 -20.85 23.76
CA ILE A 455 -24.73 -21.33 23.82
C ILE A 455 -25.13 -21.66 25.27
N LYS A 456 -24.25 -22.31 26.04
CA LYS A 456 -24.50 -22.58 27.46
C LYS A 456 -24.64 -21.30 28.29
N GLU A 457 -23.82 -20.28 28.05
CA GLU A 457 -23.93 -18.99 28.73
C GLU A 457 -25.22 -18.23 28.37
N ILE A 458 -25.67 -18.30 27.11
CA ILE A 458 -26.92 -17.69 26.66
C ILE A 458 -28.14 -18.39 27.26
N ASP A 459 -28.13 -19.72 27.36
CA ASP A 459 -29.19 -20.48 28.03
C ASP A 459 -29.23 -20.23 29.54
N PHE A 460 -28.07 -19.98 30.16
CA PHE A 460 -28.00 -19.65 31.59
C PHE A 460 -28.54 -18.26 31.94
N ARG A 461 -28.52 -17.30 31.00
CA ARG A 461 -29.10 -15.96 31.18
C ARG A 461 -30.59 -15.86 30.83
N LYS A 462 -31.17 -16.93 30.27
CA LYS A 462 -32.60 -17.04 29.95
C LYS A 462 -33.40 -17.79 31.03
N LYS A 463 -32.72 -18.37 32.02
CA LYS A 463 -33.29 -18.83 33.29
C LYS A 463 -33.04 -17.75 34.34
#